data_AF-A0A8S9MDG5-F1
#
_entry.id   AF-A0A8S9MDG5-F1
#
_cell.length_a   1.000
_cell.length_b   1.000
_cell.length_c   1.000
_cell.angle_alpha   90.00
_cell.angle_beta   90.00
_cell.angle_gamma   90.00
#
_symmetry.space_group_name_H-M   'P 1'
#
loop_
_entity.id
_entity.type
_entity.pdbx_description
1 polymer ?
#
loop_
_entity_poly.entity_id
_entity_poly.type
_entity_poly.pdbx_seq_one_letter_code
_entity_poly.pdbx_strand_id
1 'polypeptide(L)'
;MCCIQIFKIFFSNSAGFVGDSLNRNMFVSLFCMLKTVTSDLKKWRPAGADRGFTFLRYNLTIAYHRTNLLARYGRWSANPNGGEFEALGFKEGYRVDVDVPESSWANAPIFHDILVMNTGHWWWAPSKFDPLKSPMLFFEGGRPILPPLPPVDGLDRVLSNMVNFVEKTKRPGGILFFRTQSPRHFEGGDWNQGGTCQRLQPLVPREVEELFSVRNNGTNVEVRLVNQHLYNSLENRSGFHVLDITQMSEYRADAHPATSGGKNHDDCMHWCLPGLTDTWNDLFVATLGRIKGL
;
A
#
# COMPACT_ATOMS: atom_id res chain seq x y z
N MET A 1 -2.57 -21.66 -8.10
CA MET A 1 -3.87 -21.99 -8.76
C MET A 1 -3.68 -22.04 -10.28
N CYS A 2 -4.51 -22.72 -11.09
CA CYS A 2 -4.35 -22.68 -12.56
C CYS A 2 -4.69 -21.27 -13.08
N CYS A 3 -3.82 -20.65 -13.90
CA CYS A 3 -4.02 -19.27 -14.39
C CYS A 3 -5.34 -19.08 -15.18
N ILE A 4 -5.88 -20.15 -15.76
CA ILE A 4 -7.18 -20.15 -16.44
C ILE A 4 -8.33 -19.89 -15.44
N GLN A 5 -8.20 -20.36 -14.20
CA GLN A 5 -9.22 -20.22 -13.16
C GLN A 5 -9.28 -18.78 -12.62
N ILE A 6 -8.15 -18.05 -12.65
CA ILE A 6 -8.10 -16.60 -12.38
C ILE A 6 -9.07 -15.87 -13.32
N PHE A 7 -9.01 -16.14 -14.63
CA PHE A 7 -9.87 -15.45 -15.58
C PHE A 7 -11.36 -15.74 -15.40
N LYS A 8 -11.75 -16.93 -14.91
CA LYS A 8 -13.15 -17.21 -14.57
C LYS A 8 -13.66 -16.33 -13.43
N ILE A 9 -12.79 -16.07 -12.45
CA ILE A 9 -13.12 -15.24 -11.28
C ILE A 9 -13.17 -13.74 -11.65
N PHE A 10 -12.33 -13.31 -12.60
CA PHE A 10 -12.22 -11.92 -13.06
C PHE A 10 -13.04 -11.59 -14.32
N PHE A 11 -13.73 -12.54 -14.94
CA PHE A 11 -14.42 -12.33 -16.21
C PHE A 11 -15.38 -11.13 -16.17
N SER A 12 -15.25 -10.21 -17.13
CA SER A 12 -16.02 -8.96 -17.18
C SER A 12 -15.93 -8.09 -15.91
N ASN A 13 -14.77 -8.05 -15.26
CA ASN A 13 -14.50 -7.16 -14.11
C ASN A 13 -13.37 -6.18 -14.39
N SER A 14 -13.37 -5.09 -13.64
CA SER A 14 -12.29 -4.11 -13.53
C SER A 14 -11.70 -4.15 -12.13
N ALA A 15 -10.39 -4.39 -11.99
CA ALA A 15 -9.69 -4.43 -10.70
C ALA A 15 -8.67 -3.29 -10.57
N GLY A 16 -8.81 -2.50 -9.51
CA GLY A 16 -7.94 -1.36 -9.21
C GLY A 16 -7.03 -1.63 -8.01
N PHE A 17 -5.74 -1.43 -8.17
CA PHE A 17 -4.74 -1.49 -7.11
C PHE A 17 -4.40 -0.06 -6.69
N VAL A 18 -4.81 0.35 -5.50
CA VAL A 18 -4.63 1.72 -4.99
C VAL A 18 -3.61 1.69 -3.85
N GLY A 19 -2.49 2.38 -4.00
CA GLY A 19 -1.51 2.42 -2.90
C GLY A 19 -0.07 2.66 -3.33
N ASP A 20 0.83 2.26 -2.43
CA ASP A 20 2.26 2.52 -2.57
C ASP A 20 2.92 1.59 -3.60
N SER A 21 4.26 1.62 -3.65
CA SER A 21 5.04 0.83 -4.61
C SER A 21 4.91 -0.69 -4.40
N LEU A 22 4.44 -1.17 -3.24
CA LEU A 22 4.24 -2.59 -2.99
C LEU A 22 2.91 -3.05 -3.54
N ASN A 23 1.89 -2.20 -3.66
CA ASN A 23 0.72 -2.53 -4.47
C ASN A 23 1.07 -2.59 -5.95
N ARG A 24 1.97 -1.71 -6.41
CA ARG A 24 2.51 -1.80 -7.78
C ARG A 24 3.22 -3.13 -8.00
N ASN A 25 3.98 -3.63 -7.03
CA ASN A 25 4.66 -4.92 -7.11
C ASN A 25 3.65 -6.06 -7.34
N MET A 26 2.56 -6.08 -6.56
CA MET A 26 1.48 -7.05 -6.69
C MET A 26 0.74 -6.92 -8.03
N PHE A 27 0.43 -5.71 -8.47
CA PHE A 27 -0.17 -5.43 -9.78
C PHE A 27 0.67 -5.94 -10.95
N VAL A 28 2.00 -5.70 -10.92
CA VAL A 28 2.90 -6.15 -11.99
C VAL A 28 2.99 -7.68 -12.00
N SER A 29 3.05 -8.32 -10.83
CA SER A 29 2.97 -9.78 -10.71
C SER A 29 1.68 -10.32 -11.34
N LEU A 30 0.52 -9.76 -10.99
CA LEU A 30 -0.77 -10.20 -11.55
C LEU A 30 -0.79 -10.03 -13.07
N PHE A 31 -0.31 -8.89 -13.58
CA PHE A 31 -0.19 -8.66 -15.01
C PHE A 31 0.65 -9.74 -15.70
N CYS A 32 1.82 -10.07 -15.13
CA CYS A 32 2.69 -11.12 -15.66
C CYS A 32 2.00 -12.49 -15.66
N MET A 33 1.32 -12.86 -14.57
CA MET A 33 0.56 -14.11 -14.47
C MET A 33 -0.52 -14.19 -15.57
N LEU A 34 -1.32 -13.13 -15.73
CA LEU A 34 -2.39 -13.08 -16.73
C LEU A 34 -1.86 -13.12 -18.17
N LYS A 35 -0.73 -12.46 -18.42
CA LYS A 35 -0.06 -12.43 -19.73
C LYS A 35 0.44 -13.81 -20.20
N THR A 36 0.66 -14.77 -19.29
CA THR A 36 1.02 -16.14 -19.67
C THR A 36 -0.12 -16.90 -20.37
N VAL A 37 -1.38 -16.50 -20.14
CA VAL A 37 -2.57 -17.17 -20.68
C VAL A 37 -3.01 -16.59 -22.02
N THR A 38 -2.89 -15.27 -22.19
CA THR A 38 -3.29 -14.59 -23.42
C THR A 38 -2.37 -13.41 -23.72
N SER A 39 -2.02 -13.27 -25.00
CA SER A 39 -1.31 -12.10 -25.54
C SER A 39 -2.27 -11.03 -26.07
N ASP A 40 -3.57 -11.30 -26.10
CA ASP A 40 -4.60 -10.39 -26.59
C ASP A 40 -4.89 -9.29 -25.54
N LEU A 41 -4.04 -8.26 -25.55
CA LEU A 41 -3.99 -7.21 -24.55
C LEU A 41 -3.96 -5.82 -25.17
N LYS A 42 -4.63 -4.87 -24.52
CA LYS A 42 -4.57 -3.44 -24.83
C LYS A 42 -3.99 -2.69 -23.64
N LYS A 43 -2.95 -1.90 -23.87
CA LYS A 43 -2.44 -0.96 -22.86
C LYS A 43 -3.42 0.20 -22.75
N TRP A 44 -4.20 0.24 -21.68
CA TRP A 44 -5.21 1.27 -21.42
C TRP A 44 -5.45 1.40 -19.92
N ARG A 45 -5.68 2.62 -19.44
CA ARG A 45 -5.91 2.92 -18.03
C ARG A 45 -7.00 3.97 -17.86
N PRO A 46 -7.79 3.93 -16.78
CA PRO A 46 -8.71 5.03 -16.45
C PRO A 46 -7.93 6.30 -16.09
N ALA A 47 -8.61 7.45 -16.13
CA ALA A 47 -8.02 8.72 -15.70
C ALA A 47 -7.51 8.62 -14.24
N GLY A 48 -6.36 9.25 -13.96
CA GLY A 48 -5.70 9.21 -12.66
C GLY A 48 -4.80 7.99 -12.41
N ALA A 49 -5.11 6.82 -12.99
CA ALA A 49 -4.27 5.62 -12.83
C ALA A 49 -2.85 5.84 -13.38
N ASP A 50 -1.83 5.29 -12.72
CA ASP A 50 -0.43 5.26 -13.18
C ASP A 50 -0.23 4.23 -14.31
N ARG A 51 -0.86 3.07 -14.21
CA ARG A 51 -0.75 1.97 -15.20
C ARG A 51 -2.08 1.26 -15.37
N GLY A 52 -2.27 0.63 -16.51
CA GLY A 52 -3.42 -0.24 -16.73
C GLY A 52 -3.31 -1.05 -18.02
N PHE A 53 -4.01 -2.18 -18.00
CA PHE A 53 -4.10 -3.11 -19.12
C PHE A 53 -5.50 -3.72 -19.17
N THR A 54 -6.00 -3.92 -20.39
CA THR A 54 -7.25 -4.64 -20.66
C THR A 54 -6.93 -5.92 -21.42
N PHE A 55 -7.32 -7.07 -20.87
CA PHE A 55 -7.24 -8.39 -21.51
C PHE A 55 -8.54 -8.62 -22.28
N LEU A 56 -8.47 -8.45 -23.60
CA LEU A 56 -9.65 -8.25 -24.46
C LEU A 56 -10.58 -9.48 -24.46
N ARG A 57 -10.01 -10.68 -24.61
CA ARG A 57 -10.76 -11.96 -24.58
C ARG A 57 -11.63 -12.16 -23.33
N TYR A 58 -11.26 -11.56 -22.21
CA TYR A 58 -11.94 -11.76 -20.91
C TYR A 58 -12.67 -10.52 -20.42
N ASN A 59 -12.61 -9.43 -21.20
CA ASN A 59 -13.10 -8.11 -20.80
C ASN A 59 -12.63 -7.72 -19.38
N LEU A 60 -11.37 -8.04 -19.05
CA LEU A 60 -10.77 -7.79 -17.74
C LEU A 60 -9.86 -6.58 -17.84
N THR A 61 -10.12 -5.55 -17.05
CA THR A 61 -9.21 -4.41 -16.89
C THR A 61 -8.53 -4.47 -15.53
N ILE A 62 -7.21 -4.33 -15.50
CA ILE A 62 -6.47 -4.09 -14.26
C ILE A 62 -5.81 -2.71 -14.33
N ALA A 63 -5.86 -1.95 -13.24
CA ALA A 63 -5.19 -0.65 -13.15
C ALA A 63 -4.47 -0.48 -11.81
N TYR A 64 -3.40 0.31 -11.82
CA TYR A 64 -2.67 0.73 -10.64
C TYR A 64 -2.79 2.24 -10.46
N HIS A 65 -3.24 2.67 -9.30
CA HIS A 65 -3.33 4.07 -8.88
C HIS A 65 -2.32 4.32 -7.77
N ARG A 66 -1.35 5.20 -8.05
CA ARG A 66 -0.22 5.44 -7.16
C ARG A 66 -0.58 6.47 -6.10
N THR A 67 -0.59 6.05 -4.84
CA THR A 67 -0.72 6.96 -3.70
C THR A 67 -0.04 6.36 -2.48
N ASN A 68 0.87 7.10 -1.84
CA ASN A 68 1.63 6.53 -0.72
C ASN A 68 0.86 6.63 0.60
N LEU A 69 0.13 7.73 0.81
CA LEU A 69 -0.61 8.02 2.03
C LEU A 69 -2.12 7.85 1.89
N LEU A 70 -2.64 7.52 0.70
CA LEU A 70 -4.07 7.59 0.33
C LEU A 70 -4.64 9.02 0.33
N ALA A 71 -4.42 9.79 1.39
CA ALA A 71 -4.79 11.20 1.48
C ALA A 71 -3.98 12.10 0.54
N ARG A 72 -4.56 13.24 0.15
CA ARG A 72 -3.88 14.30 -0.58
C ARG A 72 -2.74 14.83 0.29
N TYR A 73 -1.55 14.89 -0.30
CA TYR A 73 -0.38 15.47 0.37
C TYR A 73 0.51 16.23 -0.61
N GLY A 74 1.28 17.17 -0.09
CA GLY A 74 2.19 17.99 -0.88
C GLY A 74 3.12 18.83 -0.01
N ARG A 75 4.10 19.49 -0.63
CA ARG A 75 4.98 20.42 0.08
C ARG A 75 4.16 21.55 0.71
N TRP A 76 4.50 21.90 1.94
CA TRP A 76 3.97 23.03 2.67
C TRP A 76 5.13 23.95 3.06
N SER A 77 4.92 25.25 2.96
CA SER A 77 5.87 26.28 3.37
C SER A 77 5.11 27.38 4.10
N ALA A 78 5.74 27.96 5.11
CA ALA A 78 5.17 29.05 5.89
C ALA A 78 4.71 30.21 4.99
N ASN A 79 3.55 30.75 5.32
CA ASN A 79 3.04 31.97 4.72
C ASN A 79 3.68 33.19 5.42
N PRO A 80 4.19 34.19 4.68
CA PRO A 80 4.68 35.45 5.26
C PRO A 80 3.65 36.17 6.14
N ASN A 81 2.35 35.96 5.89
CA ASN A 81 1.26 36.53 6.67
C ASN A 81 0.99 35.73 7.97
N GLY A 82 1.75 34.68 8.24
CA GLY A 82 1.58 33.79 9.38
C GLY A 82 0.45 32.78 9.20
N GLY A 83 0.23 32.02 10.28
CA GLY A 83 -0.75 30.93 10.36
C GLY A 83 -0.53 30.13 11.64
N GLU A 84 -1.41 29.16 11.89
CA GLU A 84 -1.39 28.37 13.12
C GLU A 84 -0.11 27.53 13.28
N PHE A 85 0.40 26.93 12.20
CA PHE A 85 1.65 26.18 12.24
C PHE A 85 2.88 27.11 12.30
N GLU A 86 2.84 28.25 11.64
CA GLU A 86 3.89 29.27 11.72
C GLU A 86 4.04 29.83 13.14
N ALA A 87 2.93 30.03 13.85
CA ALA A 87 2.92 30.44 15.26
C ALA A 87 3.57 29.40 16.19
N LEU A 88 3.59 28.12 15.78
CA LEU A 88 4.30 27.03 16.44
C LEU A 88 5.76 26.86 15.96
N GLY A 89 6.21 27.73 15.05
CA GLY A 89 7.60 27.76 14.56
C GLY A 89 7.87 26.88 13.33
N PHE A 90 6.86 26.25 12.73
CA PHE A 90 7.05 25.48 11.51
C PHE A 90 7.32 26.41 10.31
N LYS A 91 8.39 26.13 9.57
CA LYS A 91 8.79 26.91 8.38
C LYS A 91 8.49 26.20 7.07
N GLU A 92 8.58 24.87 7.09
CA GLU A 92 8.32 24.00 5.95
C GLU A 92 7.88 22.62 6.45
N GLY A 93 7.33 21.81 5.54
CA GLY A 93 6.86 20.48 5.85
C GLY A 93 6.08 19.86 4.69
N TYR A 94 5.23 18.90 5.03
CA TYR A 94 4.31 18.28 4.11
C TYR A 94 2.89 18.41 4.63
N ARG A 95 2.05 19.16 3.91
CA ARG A 95 0.62 19.20 4.18
C ARG A 95 0.02 17.85 3.83
N VAL A 96 -0.78 17.29 4.74
CA VAL A 96 -1.57 16.08 4.53
C VAL A 96 -3.01 16.40 4.91
N ASP A 97 -3.91 16.41 3.92
CA ASP A 97 -5.34 16.64 4.13
C ASP A 97 -6.03 15.31 4.44
N VAL A 98 -6.28 15.05 5.73
CA VAL A 98 -6.66 13.71 6.21
C VAL A 98 -8.03 13.25 5.72
N ASP A 99 -8.87 14.17 5.28
CA ASP A 99 -10.25 13.98 4.82
C ASP A 99 -10.41 14.09 3.29
N VAL A 100 -9.31 14.35 2.56
CA VAL A 100 -9.33 14.51 1.09
C VAL A 100 -8.55 13.38 0.43
N PRO A 101 -9.19 12.50 -0.37
CA PRO A 101 -8.47 11.47 -1.12
C PRO A 101 -7.54 12.12 -2.15
N GLU A 102 -6.38 11.51 -2.36
CA GLU A 102 -5.47 11.95 -3.42
C GLU A 102 -6.11 11.76 -4.80
N SER A 103 -5.91 12.77 -5.66
CA SER A 103 -6.58 12.90 -6.96
C SER A 103 -6.36 11.73 -7.92
N SER A 104 -5.20 11.05 -7.86
CA SER A 104 -4.88 9.94 -8.77
C SER A 104 -5.79 8.72 -8.59
N TRP A 105 -6.48 8.59 -7.45
CA TRP A 105 -7.30 7.42 -7.13
C TRP A 105 -8.71 7.75 -6.63
N ALA A 106 -9.07 9.03 -6.44
CA ALA A 106 -10.38 9.41 -5.93
C ALA A 106 -11.57 8.80 -6.72
N ASN A 107 -11.40 8.57 -8.04
CA ASN A 107 -12.41 7.94 -8.89
C ASN A 107 -12.28 6.41 -9.02
N ALA A 108 -11.28 5.79 -8.39
CA ALA A 108 -11.07 4.35 -8.45
C ALA A 108 -12.24 3.54 -7.84
N PRO A 109 -12.84 3.92 -6.69
CA PRO A 109 -13.93 3.16 -6.08
C PRO A 109 -15.20 3.07 -6.94
N ILE A 110 -15.51 4.12 -7.70
CA ILE A 110 -16.67 4.14 -8.61
C ILE A 110 -16.37 3.43 -9.94
N PHE A 111 -15.11 3.39 -10.37
CA PHE A 111 -14.72 2.79 -11.65
C PHE A 111 -14.52 1.26 -11.57
N HIS A 112 -13.93 0.74 -10.49
CA HIS A 112 -13.53 -0.67 -10.40
C HIS A 112 -14.54 -1.56 -9.68
N ASP A 113 -14.81 -2.76 -10.22
CA ASP A 113 -15.56 -3.85 -9.56
C ASP A 113 -14.87 -4.32 -8.28
N ILE A 114 -13.54 -4.34 -8.31
CA ILE A 114 -12.70 -4.85 -7.23
C ILE A 114 -11.63 -3.80 -6.92
N LEU A 115 -11.51 -3.40 -5.66
CA LEU A 115 -10.47 -2.48 -5.22
C LEU A 115 -9.53 -3.17 -4.24
N VAL A 116 -8.22 -3.11 -4.47
CA VAL A 116 -7.19 -3.63 -3.55
C VAL A 116 -6.36 -2.46 -3.07
N MET A 117 -6.51 -2.10 -1.80
CA MET A 117 -5.87 -0.94 -1.19
C MET A 117 -4.70 -1.31 -0.28
N ASN A 118 -3.69 -0.45 -0.20
CA ASN A 118 -2.70 -0.50 0.88
C ASN A 118 -2.12 0.89 1.18
N THR A 119 -1.55 1.06 2.37
CA THR A 119 -0.67 2.16 2.76
C THR A 119 0.12 1.75 4.00
N GLY A 120 1.31 2.30 4.21
CA GLY A 120 2.12 1.95 5.38
C GLY A 120 3.54 2.51 5.34
N HIS A 121 4.34 2.12 4.36
CA HIS A 121 5.80 2.37 4.35
C HIS A 121 6.19 3.84 4.53
N TRP A 122 5.39 4.78 3.99
CA TRP A 122 5.72 6.21 4.08
C TRP A 122 5.33 6.84 5.42
N TRP A 123 4.46 6.21 6.21
CA TRP A 123 4.06 6.67 7.55
C TRP A 123 5.16 6.46 8.59
N TRP A 124 6.06 5.52 8.35
CA TRP A 124 7.18 5.16 9.22
C TRP A 124 8.55 5.45 8.59
N ALA A 125 8.61 6.43 7.69
CA ALA A 125 9.83 6.76 6.95
C ALA A 125 10.32 8.19 7.25
N PRO A 126 11.15 8.40 8.29
CA PRO A 126 11.79 9.70 8.57
C PRO A 126 12.62 10.22 7.38
N SER A 127 13.16 9.32 6.56
CA SER A 127 13.84 9.66 5.30
C SER A 127 12.94 10.33 4.24
N LYS A 128 11.61 10.23 4.39
CA LYS A 128 10.59 10.88 3.54
C LYS A 128 9.99 12.09 4.22
N PHE A 129 9.69 11.96 5.52
CA PHE A 129 9.12 13.02 6.34
C PHE A 129 9.95 13.17 7.61
N ASP A 130 11.01 13.99 7.51
CA ASP A 130 11.88 14.26 8.66
C ASP A 130 11.06 15.01 9.73
N PRO A 131 10.96 14.49 10.97
CA PRO A 131 10.08 15.06 12.00
C PRO A 131 10.51 16.46 12.47
N LEU A 132 11.74 16.89 12.18
CA LEU A 132 12.26 18.20 12.56
C LEU A 132 12.38 19.14 11.37
N LYS A 133 12.89 18.65 10.23
CA LYS A 133 13.17 19.48 9.05
C LYS A 133 11.99 19.61 8.12
N SER A 134 11.22 18.55 7.92
CA SER A 134 10.10 18.54 6.98
C SER A 134 8.97 17.63 7.48
N PRO A 135 8.36 17.97 8.63
CA PRO A 135 7.38 17.12 9.28
C PRO A 135 6.09 17.01 8.47
N MET A 136 5.28 16.00 8.80
CA MET A 136 3.90 15.91 8.34
C MET A 136 3.04 16.90 9.14
N LEU A 137 2.32 17.76 8.43
CA LEU A 137 1.43 18.77 8.98
C LEU A 137 0.01 18.43 8.52
N PHE A 138 -0.84 18.05 9.47
CA PHE A 138 -2.15 17.52 9.16
C PHE A 138 -3.21 18.61 9.10
N PHE A 139 -4.12 18.48 8.15
CA PHE A 139 -5.24 19.38 7.92
C PHE A 139 -6.54 18.59 7.80
N GLU A 140 -7.64 19.14 8.31
CA GLU A 140 -9.00 18.61 8.16
C GLU A 140 -9.96 19.76 7.83
N GLY A 141 -10.83 19.59 6.81
CA GLY A 141 -11.71 20.66 6.34
C GLY A 141 -10.94 21.91 5.89
N GLY A 142 -9.70 21.73 5.42
CA GLY A 142 -8.81 22.80 5.01
C GLY A 142 -8.13 23.58 6.14
N ARG A 143 -8.36 23.22 7.41
CA ARG A 143 -7.76 23.85 8.59
C ARG A 143 -6.67 22.98 9.22
N PRO A 144 -5.58 23.57 9.75
CA PRO A 144 -4.61 22.86 10.59
C PRO A 144 -5.27 22.07 11.72
N ILE A 145 -4.78 20.86 11.97
CA ILE A 145 -5.14 20.10 13.17
C ILE A 145 -4.18 20.49 14.29
N LEU A 146 -4.72 21.00 15.39
CA LEU A 146 -3.97 21.41 16.57
C LEU A 146 -4.43 20.68 17.84
N PRO A 147 -3.51 20.27 18.73
CA PRO A 147 -2.04 20.31 18.56
C PRO A 147 -1.57 19.44 17.38
N PRO A 148 -0.37 19.68 16.80
CA PRO A 148 0.13 18.91 15.66
C PRO A 148 0.15 17.41 15.98
N LEU A 149 -0.43 16.61 15.08
CA LEU A 149 -0.50 15.17 15.26
C LEU A 149 0.84 14.51 14.88
N PRO A 150 1.27 13.46 15.60
CA PRO A 150 2.32 12.58 15.12
C PRO A 150 1.84 11.79 13.88
N PRO A 151 2.76 11.26 13.04
CA PRO A 151 2.39 10.47 11.86
C PRO A 151 1.46 9.29 12.13
N VAL A 152 1.56 8.68 13.32
CA VAL A 152 0.76 7.54 13.75
C VAL A 152 -0.72 7.92 13.88
N ASP A 153 -1.03 9.01 14.59
CA ASP A 153 -2.40 9.51 14.74
C ASP A 153 -2.93 10.04 13.41
N GLY A 154 -2.05 10.58 12.56
CA GLY A 154 -2.35 10.93 11.19
C GLY A 154 -2.76 9.73 10.33
N LEU A 155 -2.08 8.58 10.49
CA LEU A 155 -2.44 7.33 9.82
C LEU A 155 -3.84 6.88 10.23
N ASP A 156 -4.15 6.88 11.53
CA ASP A 156 -5.48 6.53 12.03
C ASP A 156 -6.57 7.41 11.44
N ARG A 157 -6.33 8.73 11.38
CA ARG A 157 -7.29 9.67 10.82
C ARG A 157 -7.51 9.47 9.33
N VAL A 158 -6.43 9.24 8.58
CA VAL A 158 -6.50 8.96 7.15
C VAL A 158 -7.17 7.63 6.87
N LEU A 159 -6.82 6.54 7.57
CA LEU A 159 -7.48 5.25 7.38
C LEU A 159 -8.99 5.37 7.62
N SER A 160 -9.40 5.99 8.73
CA SER A 160 -10.82 6.21 9.03
C SER A 160 -11.55 6.98 7.92
N ASN A 161 -11.00 8.11 7.48
CA ASN A 161 -11.61 8.93 6.43
C ASN A 161 -11.62 8.26 5.05
N MET A 162 -10.54 7.59 4.66
CA MET A 162 -10.44 6.94 3.35
C MET A 162 -11.30 5.68 3.28
N VAL A 163 -11.39 4.88 4.34
CA VAL A 163 -12.31 3.75 4.45
C VAL A 163 -13.75 4.25 4.31
N ASN A 164 -14.14 5.28 5.06
CA ASN A 164 -15.46 5.90 4.96
C ASN A 164 -15.75 6.44 3.54
N PHE A 165 -14.78 7.10 2.92
CA PHE A 165 -14.90 7.62 1.55
C PHE A 165 -15.18 6.51 0.55
N VAL A 166 -14.42 5.42 0.62
CA VAL A 166 -14.57 4.27 -0.29
C VAL A 166 -15.90 3.57 -0.07
N GLU A 167 -16.33 3.33 1.18
CA GLU A 167 -17.63 2.70 1.46
C GLU A 167 -18.80 3.49 0.86
N LYS A 168 -18.72 4.83 0.91
CA LYS A 168 -19.75 5.74 0.37
C LYS A 168 -19.73 5.87 -1.14
N THR A 169 -18.57 5.76 -1.77
CA THR A 169 -18.38 6.05 -3.21
C THR A 169 -18.22 4.82 -4.07
N LYS A 170 -18.01 3.65 -3.46
CA LYS A 170 -17.89 2.40 -4.20
C LYS A 170 -19.11 2.17 -5.07
N ARG A 171 -18.88 1.59 -6.24
CA ARG A 171 -19.97 1.14 -7.08
C ARG A 171 -20.84 0.06 -6.38
N PRO A 172 -22.13 -0.04 -6.72
CA PRO A 172 -22.98 -1.13 -6.25
C PRO A 172 -22.35 -2.49 -6.53
N GLY A 173 -22.34 -3.37 -5.54
CA GLY A 173 -21.70 -4.69 -5.63
C GLY A 173 -20.16 -4.69 -5.64
N GLY A 174 -19.51 -3.52 -5.51
CA GLY A 174 -18.06 -3.43 -5.48
C GLY A 174 -17.45 -4.17 -4.28
N ILE A 175 -16.43 -4.98 -4.56
CA ILE A 175 -15.69 -5.79 -3.58
C ILE A 175 -14.42 -5.03 -3.18
N LEU A 176 -14.24 -4.81 -1.88
CA LEU A 176 -13.14 -4.03 -1.36
C LEU A 176 -12.18 -4.92 -0.59
N PHE A 177 -10.90 -4.80 -0.90
CA PHE A 177 -9.81 -5.41 -0.16
C PHE A 177 -8.91 -4.33 0.42
N PHE A 178 -8.48 -4.55 1.66
CA PHE A 178 -7.35 -3.84 2.23
C PHE A 178 -6.25 -4.86 2.53
N ARG A 179 -5.11 -4.71 1.86
CA ARG A 179 -3.97 -5.61 2.05
C ARG A 179 -3.18 -5.18 3.28
N THR A 180 -2.80 -6.15 4.11
CA THR A 180 -1.88 -5.89 5.22
C THR A 180 -0.51 -5.43 4.70
N GLN A 181 0.26 -4.82 5.60
CA GLN A 181 1.53 -4.19 5.29
C GLN A 181 2.54 -5.23 4.80
N SER A 182 3.24 -4.92 3.70
CA SER A 182 4.35 -5.75 3.26
C SER A 182 5.52 -5.53 4.21
N PRO A 183 6.15 -6.59 4.75
CA PRO A 183 7.35 -6.43 5.55
C PRO A 183 8.54 -5.99 4.67
N ARG A 184 9.51 -5.38 5.34
CA ARG A 184 10.87 -5.19 4.87
C ARG A 184 11.82 -6.01 5.74
N HIS A 185 12.94 -6.47 5.20
CA HIS A 185 13.88 -7.36 5.90
C HIS A 185 15.25 -6.72 6.05
N PHE A 186 15.32 -5.50 6.59
CA PHE A 186 16.60 -4.86 6.83
C PHE A 186 17.29 -5.45 8.06
N GLU A 187 18.54 -5.86 7.89
CA GLU A 187 19.46 -6.24 8.96
C GLU A 187 20.64 -5.25 9.00
N GLY A 188 21.05 -4.83 10.20
CA GLY A 188 22.16 -3.88 10.39
C GLY A 188 21.78 -2.39 10.31
N GLY A 189 20.50 -2.05 10.22
CA GLY A 189 19.99 -0.66 10.20
C GLY A 189 19.02 -0.41 9.05
N ASP A 190 18.55 0.82 8.88
CA ASP A 190 17.72 1.19 7.73
C ASP A 190 18.52 1.25 6.41
N TRP A 191 17.82 1.37 5.28
CA TRP A 191 18.41 1.50 3.94
C TRP A 191 19.46 2.61 3.81
N ASN A 192 19.33 3.69 4.60
CA ASN A 192 20.25 4.84 4.61
C ASN A 192 21.29 4.77 5.75
N GLN A 193 21.35 3.65 6.47
CA GLN A 193 22.27 3.40 7.58
C GLN A 193 23.18 2.18 7.33
N GLY A 194 23.15 1.61 6.12
CA GLY A 194 23.92 0.41 5.77
C GLY A 194 23.17 -0.90 5.98
N GLY A 195 21.84 -0.85 6.16
CA GLY A 195 21.00 -2.04 6.23
C GLY A 195 21.03 -2.87 4.95
N THR A 196 21.02 -4.20 5.11
CA THR A 196 21.08 -5.17 4.01
C THR A 196 20.07 -6.31 4.18
N CYS A 197 19.89 -7.12 3.14
CA CYS A 197 19.00 -8.29 3.12
C CYS A 197 19.53 -9.38 2.19
N GLN A 198 20.70 -9.94 2.55
CA GLN A 198 21.41 -10.91 1.70
C GLN A 198 21.05 -12.37 2.04
N ARG A 199 19.94 -12.61 2.75
CA ARG A 199 19.52 -13.97 3.08
C ARG A 199 19.13 -14.72 1.81
N LEU A 200 19.51 -15.99 1.74
CA LEU A 200 19.21 -16.89 0.62
C LEU A 200 18.15 -17.95 0.97
N GLN A 201 17.71 -17.96 2.23
CA GLN A 201 16.74 -18.92 2.75
C GLN A 201 15.68 -18.17 3.57
N PRO A 202 14.45 -18.71 3.62
CA PRO A 202 13.41 -18.18 4.51
C PRO A 202 13.89 -18.17 5.97
N LEU A 203 13.37 -17.22 6.74
CA LEU A 203 13.59 -17.15 8.19
C LEU A 203 12.97 -18.35 8.90
N VAL A 204 13.58 -18.77 10.01
CA VAL A 204 12.90 -19.66 10.96
C VAL A 204 12.01 -18.85 11.92
N PRO A 205 11.00 -19.45 12.59
CA PRO A 205 10.06 -18.71 13.43
C PRO A 205 10.70 -17.83 14.51
N ARG A 206 11.83 -18.28 15.07
CA ARG A 206 12.58 -17.48 16.05
C ARG A 206 13.13 -16.19 15.44
N GLU A 207 13.70 -16.27 14.24
CA GLU A 207 14.27 -15.12 13.54
C GLU A 207 13.18 -14.14 13.12
N VAL A 208 11.99 -14.64 12.73
CA VAL A 208 10.81 -13.79 12.47
C VAL A 208 10.49 -12.94 13.71
N GLU A 209 10.42 -13.55 14.89
CA GLU A 209 10.14 -12.79 16.11
C GLU A 209 11.30 -11.85 16.50
N GLU A 210 12.55 -12.23 16.24
CA GLU A 210 13.70 -11.35 16.46
C GLU A 210 13.63 -10.09 15.57
N LEU A 211 13.24 -10.22 14.30
CA LEU A 211 13.18 -9.09 13.36
C LEU A 211 11.93 -8.22 13.50
N PHE A 212 10.77 -8.82 13.79
CA PHE A 212 9.47 -8.15 13.65
C PHE A 212 8.71 -7.91 14.96
N SER A 213 9.13 -8.51 16.09
CA SER A 213 8.45 -8.27 17.36
C SER A 213 8.51 -6.81 17.76
N VAL A 214 7.35 -6.21 18.01
CA VAL A 214 7.22 -4.80 18.46
C VAL A 214 7.97 -4.53 19.76
N ARG A 215 8.25 -5.58 20.56
CA ARG A 215 9.02 -5.49 21.81
C ARG A 215 10.50 -5.17 21.56
N ASN A 216 11.02 -5.50 20.39
CA ASN A 216 12.43 -5.31 20.05
C ASN A 216 12.73 -3.88 19.57
N ASN A 217 11.70 -3.09 19.26
CA ASN A 217 11.81 -1.72 18.71
C ASN A 217 12.86 -1.62 17.57
N GLY A 218 12.94 -2.67 16.75
CA GLY A 218 13.91 -2.81 15.67
C GLY A 218 13.46 -2.10 14.40
N THR A 219 14.32 -2.09 13.38
CA THR A 219 14.03 -1.40 12.12
C THR A 219 12.75 -1.92 11.47
N ASN A 220 12.46 -3.24 11.46
CA ASN A 220 11.35 -3.79 10.68
C ASN A 220 10.00 -3.86 11.43
N VAL A 221 9.91 -3.39 12.67
CA VAL A 221 8.70 -3.58 13.52
C VAL A 221 7.49 -2.79 13.02
N GLU A 222 7.69 -1.79 12.14
CA GLU A 222 6.61 -0.96 11.65
C GLU A 222 5.54 -1.76 10.90
N VAL A 223 5.91 -2.90 10.30
CA VAL A 223 4.96 -3.77 9.59
C VAL A 223 3.80 -4.18 10.51
N ARG A 224 4.12 -4.59 11.75
CA ARG A 224 3.12 -5.02 12.73
C ARG A 224 2.37 -3.84 13.33
N LEU A 225 3.02 -2.70 13.52
CA LEU A 225 2.37 -1.47 14.01
C LEU A 225 1.36 -0.93 13.01
N VAL A 226 1.73 -0.79 11.73
CA VAL A 226 0.81 -0.35 10.66
C VAL A 226 -0.41 -1.27 10.58
N ASN A 227 -0.21 -2.58 10.72
CA ASN A 227 -1.31 -3.53 10.72
C ASN A 227 -2.25 -3.36 11.93
N GLN A 228 -1.73 -3.05 13.12
CA GLN A 228 -2.60 -2.74 14.28
C GLN A 228 -3.54 -1.57 13.96
N HIS A 229 -3.02 -0.47 13.40
CA HIS A 229 -3.82 0.67 12.97
C HIS A 229 -4.83 0.30 11.88
N LEU A 230 -4.42 -0.52 10.91
CA LEU A 230 -5.32 -1.03 9.88
C LEU A 230 -6.48 -1.84 10.48
N TYR A 231 -6.20 -2.83 11.33
CA TYR A 231 -7.24 -3.66 11.94
C TYR A 231 -8.19 -2.83 12.79
N ASN A 232 -7.68 -1.88 13.57
CA ASN A 232 -8.51 -0.96 14.35
C ASN A 232 -9.42 -0.11 13.45
N SER A 233 -8.89 0.40 12.32
CA SER A 233 -9.68 1.21 11.39
C SER A 233 -10.82 0.44 10.68
N LEU A 234 -10.63 -0.87 10.55
CA LEU A 234 -11.61 -1.79 9.96
C LEU A 234 -12.46 -2.51 11.01
N GLU A 235 -12.23 -2.26 12.29
CA GLU A 235 -13.04 -2.81 13.37
C GLU A 235 -14.49 -2.36 13.18
N ASN A 236 -15.42 -3.32 13.17
CA ASN A 236 -16.84 -3.10 12.88
C ASN A 236 -17.17 -2.63 11.44
N ARG A 237 -16.21 -2.69 10.50
CA ARG A 237 -16.43 -2.41 9.08
C ARG A 237 -16.58 -3.70 8.28
N SER A 238 -17.81 -4.09 7.97
CA SER A 238 -18.09 -5.28 7.15
C SER A 238 -17.87 -5.06 5.65
N GLY A 239 -17.62 -3.83 5.20
CA GLY A 239 -17.45 -3.49 3.79
C GLY A 239 -16.13 -3.93 3.17
N PHE A 240 -15.13 -4.27 3.98
CA PHE A 240 -13.78 -4.60 3.54
C PHE A 240 -13.38 -6.04 3.88
N HIS A 241 -12.70 -6.69 2.95
CA HIS A 241 -11.98 -7.93 3.19
C HIS A 241 -10.50 -7.64 3.44
N VAL A 242 -9.95 -8.12 4.54
CA VAL A 242 -8.51 -8.02 4.77
C VAL A 242 -7.80 -9.09 3.96
N LEU A 243 -6.90 -8.67 3.07
CA LEU A 243 -5.98 -9.57 2.37
C LEU A 243 -4.70 -9.70 3.21
N ASP A 244 -4.68 -10.68 4.11
CA ASP A 244 -3.59 -10.85 5.06
C ASP A 244 -2.39 -11.58 4.45
N ILE A 245 -1.35 -10.80 4.12
CA ILE A 245 -0.10 -11.26 3.53
C ILE A 245 1.08 -11.14 4.48
N THR A 246 0.93 -10.48 5.63
CA THR A 246 2.08 -10.01 6.42
C THR A 246 2.87 -11.18 6.96
N GLN A 247 2.21 -12.05 7.74
CA GLN A 247 2.91 -13.12 8.45
C GLN A 247 3.64 -14.05 7.48
N MET A 248 2.98 -14.52 6.41
CA MET A 248 3.64 -15.35 5.40
C MET A 248 4.82 -14.65 4.72
N SER A 249 4.78 -13.32 4.61
CA SER A 249 5.84 -12.52 3.99
C SER A 249 7.01 -12.26 4.93
N GLU A 250 6.80 -12.21 6.26
CA GLU A 250 7.86 -12.07 7.27
C GLU A 250 8.84 -13.24 7.25
N TYR A 251 8.43 -14.41 6.75
CA TYR A 251 9.34 -15.54 6.58
C TYR A 251 10.27 -15.37 5.37
N ARG A 252 9.95 -14.49 4.41
CA ARG A 252 10.51 -14.52 3.07
C ARG A 252 11.65 -13.54 2.84
N ALA A 253 12.57 -13.44 3.80
CA ALA A 253 13.78 -12.62 3.69
C ALA A 253 14.62 -12.94 2.43
N ASP A 254 14.45 -14.13 1.85
CA ASP A 254 15.11 -14.63 0.64
C ASP A 254 14.57 -14.06 -0.68
N ALA A 255 13.44 -13.34 -0.66
CA ALA A 255 12.71 -12.98 -1.88
C ALA A 255 12.91 -11.51 -2.33
N HIS A 256 13.78 -10.77 -1.67
CA HIS A 256 14.11 -9.39 -2.02
C HIS A 256 15.12 -9.29 -3.17
N PRO A 257 15.07 -8.23 -4.00
CA PRO A 257 16.11 -7.97 -5.00
C PRO A 257 17.48 -7.72 -4.39
N ALA A 258 17.54 -7.19 -3.15
CA ALA A 258 18.76 -6.76 -2.50
C ALA A 258 19.59 -5.86 -3.43
N THR A 259 20.84 -6.23 -3.73
CA THR A 259 21.73 -5.49 -4.66
C THR A 259 21.26 -5.52 -6.11
N SER A 260 20.44 -6.50 -6.51
CA SER A 260 19.91 -6.61 -7.87
C SER A 260 18.78 -5.62 -8.18
N GLY A 261 18.38 -4.80 -7.19
CA GLY A 261 17.38 -3.75 -7.36
C GLY A 261 17.81 -2.57 -8.23
N GLY A 262 19.07 -2.51 -8.67
CA GLY A 262 19.61 -1.44 -9.51
C GLY A 262 19.77 -0.11 -8.77
N LYS A 263 19.92 -0.17 -7.44
CA LYS A 263 20.15 0.98 -6.56
C LYS A 263 21.55 0.90 -5.97
N ASN A 264 22.06 2.02 -5.48
CA ASN A 264 23.34 2.09 -4.76
C ASN A 264 23.27 1.53 -3.31
N HIS A 265 22.13 0.95 -2.93
CA HIS A 265 21.86 0.32 -1.63
C HIS A 265 20.93 -0.88 -1.85
N ASP A 266 20.88 -1.79 -0.87
CA ASP A 266 20.01 -2.95 -0.94
C ASP A 266 18.52 -2.57 -0.95
N ASP A 267 17.77 -3.11 -1.89
CA ASP A 267 16.31 -3.03 -1.87
C ASP A 267 15.72 -4.19 -1.06
N CYS A 268 15.53 -3.96 0.23
CA CYS A 268 14.95 -4.91 1.18
C CYS A 268 13.46 -4.66 1.43
N MET A 269 12.81 -3.93 0.53
CA MET A 269 11.39 -3.56 0.63
C MET A 269 10.60 -4.18 -0.50
N HIS A 270 11.05 -4.03 -1.75
CA HIS A 270 10.37 -4.59 -2.92
C HIS A 270 10.71 -6.07 -3.10
N TRP A 271 9.97 -6.75 -3.97
CA TRP A 271 10.06 -8.20 -4.16
C TRP A 271 10.45 -8.54 -5.59
N CYS A 272 11.29 -9.58 -5.73
CA CYS A 272 11.60 -10.19 -7.02
C CYS A 272 10.33 -10.71 -7.72
N LEU A 273 10.36 -10.70 -9.06
CA LEU A 273 9.34 -11.29 -9.92
C LEU A 273 9.99 -12.26 -10.91
N PRO A 274 9.49 -13.51 -11.07
CA PRO A 274 8.43 -14.15 -10.26
C PRO A 274 8.87 -14.33 -8.80
N GLY A 275 7.92 -14.46 -7.88
CA GLY A 275 8.25 -14.52 -6.46
C GLY A 275 7.06 -14.36 -5.51
N LEU A 276 7.31 -13.82 -4.32
CA LEU A 276 6.36 -13.76 -3.22
C LEU A 276 5.02 -13.09 -3.58
N THR A 277 5.05 -12.05 -4.41
CA THR A 277 3.84 -11.36 -4.84
C THR A 277 2.92 -12.23 -5.72
N ASP A 278 3.44 -13.28 -6.35
CA ASP A 278 2.62 -14.26 -7.05
C ASP A 278 1.75 -15.04 -6.03
N THR A 279 2.30 -15.36 -4.86
CA THR A 279 1.55 -15.98 -3.75
C THR A 279 0.50 -15.02 -3.17
N TRP A 280 0.79 -13.72 -3.09
CA TRP A 280 -0.22 -12.73 -2.71
C TRP A 280 -1.40 -12.71 -3.71
N ASN A 281 -1.10 -12.83 -5.00
CA ASN A 281 -2.11 -12.92 -6.04
C ASN A 281 -2.90 -14.24 -5.99
N ASP A 282 -2.26 -15.37 -5.69
CA ASP A 282 -2.96 -16.64 -5.43
C ASP A 282 -3.94 -16.50 -4.25
N LEU A 283 -3.52 -15.89 -3.14
CA LEU A 283 -4.38 -15.64 -1.98
C LEU A 283 -5.55 -14.71 -2.32
N PHE A 284 -5.27 -13.63 -3.05
CA PHE A 284 -6.28 -12.68 -3.52
C PHE A 284 -7.32 -13.37 -4.41
N VAL A 285 -6.89 -14.13 -5.41
CA VAL A 285 -7.79 -14.85 -6.32
C VAL A 285 -8.63 -15.87 -5.54
N ALA A 286 -8.01 -16.66 -4.67
CA ALA A 286 -8.73 -17.67 -3.88
C ALA A 286 -9.77 -17.03 -2.93
N THR A 287 -9.47 -15.86 -2.38
CA THR A 287 -10.40 -15.13 -1.52
C THR A 287 -11.53 -14.51 -2.33
N LEU A 288 -11.22 -13.93 -3.49
CA LEU A 288 -12.21 -13.40 -4.41
C LEU A 288 -13.15 -14.49 -4.94
N GLY A 289 -12.64 -15.69 -5.26
CA GLY A 289 -13.45 -16.85 -5.64
C GLY A 289 -14.47 -17.21 -4.56
N ARG A 290 -14.01 -17.35 -3.30
CA ARG A 290 -14.89 -17.59 -2.14
C ARG A 290 -15.98 -16.54 -1.98
N ILE A 291 -15.65 -15.25 -2.10
CA ILE A 291 -16.61 -14.14 -2.00
C ILE A 291 -17.68 -14.23 -3.11
N LYS A 292 -17.27 -14.64 -4.32
CA LYS A 292 -18.16 -14.82 -5.48
C LYS A 292 -18.90 -16.16 -5.51
N GLY A 293 -18.63 -17.07 -4.55
CA GLY A 293 -19.20 -18.42 -4.53
C GLY A 293 -18.67 -19.36 -5.62
N LEU A 294 -17.41 -19.17 -6.03
CA LEU A 294 -16.70 -19.93 -7.07
C LEU A 294 -15.59 -20.83 -6.52
#